data_AF-A0A7K0YYM2-F1
#
_entry.id   AF-A0A7K0YYM2-F1
#
_cell.length_a   1.000
_cell.length_b   1.000
_cell.length_c   1.000
_cell.angle_alpha   90.00
_cell.angle_beta   90.00
_cell.angle_gamma   90.00
#
_symmetry.space_group_name_H-M   'P 1'
#
loop_
_entity.id
_entity.type
_entity.pdbx_description
1 polymer ?
#
loop_
_entity_poly.entity_id
_entity_poly.type
_entity_poly.pdbx_seq_one_letter_code
_entity_poly.pdbx_strand_id
1 'polypeptide(L)'
;MKKLIIHPGFHKTGTTALQQALSEVRHELKTADFIYPHIAGNAHHRAAWSIIEKTWGWKKRGGRSTKPIEWLKLEKKIKGSRETAIISSEFFSEASPEQLKVLKSRISNREVQVIFTWRPLPFMLASSYQQYLK
;
A
#
# COMPACT_ATOMS: atom_id res chain seq x y z
N MET A 1 2.97 -21.80 -0.40
CA MET A 1 3.67 -20.60 -0.91
C MET A 1 3.28 -19.42 -0.03
N LYS A 2 4.17 -18.43 0.19
CA LYS A 2 3.85 -17.28 1.05
C LYS A 2 2.94 -16.30 0.29
N LYS A 3 1.83 -15.83 0.87
CA LYS A 3 0.86 -14.94 0.21
C LYS A 3 1.06 -13.48 0.60
N LEU A 4 0.80 -12.56 -0.34
CA LEU A 4 0.77 -11.11 -0.12
C LEU A 4 -0.51 -10.54 -0.75
N ILE A 5 -1.34 -9.93 0.09
CA ILE A 5 -2.53 -9.19 -0.31
C ILE A 5 -2.16 -7.71 -0.37
N ILE A 6 -2.35 -7.10 -1.53
CA ILE A 6 -2.18 -5.67 -1.75
C ILE A 6 -3.58 -5.08 -1.91
N HIS A 7 -3.93 -4.12 -1.05
CA HIS A 7 -5.12 -3.29 -1.19
C HIS A 7 -4.68 -1.87 -1.60
N PRO A 8 -4.61 -1.57 -2.91
CA PRO A 8 -4.40 -0.22 -3.38
C PRO A 8 -5.57 0.64 -2.92
N GLY A 9 -6.80 0.26 -3.28
CA GLY A 9 -7.98 1.09 -3.05
C GLY A 9 -7.90 2.41 -3.82
N PHE A 10 -9.04 3.10 -3.96
CA PHE A 10 -9.07 4.45 -4.54
C PHE A 10 -9.37 5.48 -3.45
N HIS A 11 -8.92 6.71 -3.65
CA HIS A 11 -9.31 7.81 -2.77
C HIS A 11 -10.85 7.85 -2.67
N LYS A 12 -11.38 7.99 -1.46
CA LYS A 12 -12.83 8.05 -1.15
C LYS A 12 -13.61 6.75 -1.29
N THR A 13 -12.95 5.59 -1.33
CA THR A 13 -13.62 4.27 -1.31
C THR A 13 -13.68 3.60 0.06
N GLY A 14 -13.52 4.36 1.16
CA GLY A 14 -13.57 3.81 2.53
C GLY A 14 -12.26 3.13 2.99
N THR A 15 -11.18 3.35 2.26
CA THR A 15 -9.82 2.86 2.54
C THR A 15 -9.34 3.20 3.95
N THR A 16 -9.59 4.43 4.44
CA THR A 16 -9.19 4.84 5.80
C THR A 16 -9.87 4.00 6.88
N ALA A 17 -11.17 3.70 6.74
CA ALA A 17 -11.89 2.87 7.71
C ALA A 17 -11.34 1.43 7.72
N LEU A 18 -11.05 0.87 6.55
CA LEU A 18 -10.42 -0.45 6.42
C LEU A 18 -9.01 -0.48 7.03
N GLN A 19 -8.18 0.51 6.72
CA GLN A 19 -6.82 0.63 7.25
C GLN A 19 -6.81 0.79 8.77
N GLN A 20 -7.76 1.56 9.32
CA GLN A 20 -7.96 1.69 10.76
C GLN A 20 -8.30 0.33 11.38
N ALA A 21 -9.34 -0.33 10.88
CA ALA A 21 -9.77 -1.63 11.39
C ALA A 21 -8.64 -2.67 11.35
N LEU A 22 -7.93 -2.80 10.21
CA LEU A 22 -6.77 -3.69 10.06
C LEU A 22 -5.65 -3.35 11.04
N SER A 23 -5.48 -2.07 11.39
CA SER A 23 -4.46 -1.63 12.35
C SER A 23 -4.84 -1.97 13.79
N GLU A 24 -6.12 -1.86 14.13
CA GLU A 24 -6.64 -2.16 15.47
C GLU A 24 -6.60 -3.67 15.76
N VAL A 25 -6.96 -4.51 14.78
CA VAL A 25 -7.07 -5.97 14.97
C VAL A 25 -5.79 -6.76 14.62
N ARG A 26 -4.60 -6.14 14.72
CA ARG A 26 -3.34 -6.79 14.31
C ARG A 26 -3.04 -8.08 15.07
N HIS A 27 -3.44 -8.14 16.34
CA HIS A 27 -3.21 -9.32 17.17
C HIS A 27 -4.08 -10.48 16.70
N GLU A 28 -5.37 -10.22 16.49
CA GLU A 28 -6.36 -11.18 15.98
C GLU A 28 -6.00 -11.65 14.57
N LEU A 29 -5.56 -10.75 13.70
CA LEU A 29 -5.03 -11.10 12.38
C LEU A 29 -3.89 -12.12 12.50
N LYS A 30 -2.96 -11.89 13.45
CA LYS A 30 -1.84 -12.80 13.67
C LYS A 30 -2.29 -14.17 14.15
N THR A 31 -3.30 -14.24 15.02
CA THR A 31 -3.88 -15.53 15.44
C THR A 31 -4.59 -16.26 14.31
N ALA A 32 -4.99 -15.56 13.25
CA ALA A 32 -5.64 -16.10 12.06
C ALA A 32 -4.67 -16.31 10.87
N ASP A 33 -3.35 -16.37 11.10
CA ASP A 33 -2.31 -16.52 10.07
C ASP A 33 -2.22 -15.36 9.06
N PHE A 34 -2.61 -14.15 9.48
CA PHE A 34 -2.42 -12.91 8.74
C PHE A 34 -1.49 -11.95 9.48
N ILE A 35 -0.76 -11.14 8.73
CA ILE A 35 -0.10 -9.96 9.31
C ILE A 35 -0.50 -8.71 8.55
N TYR A 36 -0.85 -7.67 9.30
CA TYR A 36 -0.80 -6.32 8.80
C TYR A 36 0.47 -5.72 9.41
N PRO A 37 1.54 -5.44 8.63
CA PRO A 37 2.79 -4.92 9.19
C PRO A 37 2.62 -3.50 9.74
N HIS A 38 3.15 -3.23 10.93
CA HIS A 38 3.23 -1.86 11.42
C HIS A 38 4.57 -1.25 11.01
N ILE A 39 4.53 -0.09 10.34
CA ILE A 39 5.71 0.71 9.96
C ILE A 39 5.64 2.14 10.52
N ALA A 40 4.52 2.83 10.27
CA ALA A 40 4.21 4.17 10.74
C ALA A 40 2.73 4.44 10.45
N GLY A 41 1.96 4.89 11.44
CA GLY A 41 0.51 5.09 11.29
C GLY A 41 -0.27 3.80 11.02
N ASN A 42 -1.51 3.97 10.56
CA ASN A 42 -2.47 2.87 10.34
C ASN A 42 -2.47 2.35 8.90
N ALA A 43 -1.86 3.09 7.97
CA ALA A 43 -1.76 2.76 6.55
C ALA A 43 -0.28 2.64 6.11
N HIS A 44 -0.05 2.08 4.93
CA HIS A 44 1.30 1.89 4.38
C HIS A 44 1.75 3.02 3.43
N HIS A 45 1.17 4.22 3.56
CA HIS A 45 1.42 5.36 2.66
C HIS A 45 2.91 5.66 2.47
N ARG A 46 3.69 5.73 3.56
CA ARG A 46 5.12 6.02 3.48
C ARG A 46 5.90 4.99 2.67
N ALA A 47 5.54 3.71 2.80
CA ALA A 47 6.16 2.65 2.01
C ALA A 47 5.71 2.69 0.55
N ALA A 48 4.43 2.99 0.30
CA ALA A 48 3.90 3.16 -1.05
C ALA A 48 4.54 4.35 -1.76
N TRP A 49 4.60 5.53 -1.13
CA TRP A 49 5.33 6.69 -1.67
C TRP A 49 6.79 6.35 -1.93
N SER A 50 7.48 5.71 -0.99
CA SER A 50 8.90 5.39 -1.14
C SER A 50 9.22 4.50 -2.35
N ILE A 51 8.27 3.68 -2.84
CA ILE A 51 8.45 2.87 -4.07
C ILE A 51 7.87 3.54 -5.33
N ILE A 52 6.96 4.50 -5.17
CA ILE A 52 6.26 5.22 -6.26
C ILE A 52 6.90 6.59 -6.54
N GLU A 53 7.75 7.08 -5.65
CA GLU A 53 8.48 8.34 -5.75
C GLU A 53 9.26 8.42 -7.08
N LYS A 54 8.69 9.18 -8.02
CA LYS A 54 9.29 9.58 -9.30
C LYS A 54 10.75 9.96 -9.07
N THR A 55 11.66 9.57 -9.98
CA THR A 55 12.98 10.21 -10.09
C THR A 55 12.79 11.72 -10.17
N TRP A 56 13.14 12.44 -9.10
CA TRP A 56 13.14 13.89 -9.11
C TRP A 56 14.34 14.34 -9.96
N GLY A 57 14.04 14.88 -11.13
CA GLY A 57 15.06 15.37 -12.06
C GLY A 57 14.59 15.32 -13.50
N TRP A 58 15.01 16.31 -14.28
CA TRP A 58 14.95 16.24 -15.75
C TRP A 58 15.69 14.97 -16.18
N LYS A 59 15.11 14.20 -17.11
CA LYS A 59 15.58 12.88 -17.61
C LYS A 59 17.06 12.81 -18.09
N LYS A 60 17.88 13.85 -17.89
CA LYS A 60 19.27 13.98 -18.37
C LYS A 60 20.31 14.50 -17.35
N ARG A 61 20.02 14.65 -16.05
CA ARG A 61 21.02 15.18 -15.08
C ARG A 61 21.09 14.45 -13.72
N GLY A 62 21.21 13.12 -13.75
CA GLY A 62 21.71 12.38 -12.58
C GLY A 62 20.85 12.45 -11.32
N GLY A 63 19.52 12.37 -11.46
CA GLY A 63 18.60 12.25 -10.32
C GLY A 63 18.96 10.99 -9.51
N ARG A 64 19.60 11.19 -8.36
CA ARG A 64 19.92 10.08 -7.44
C ARG A 64 18.61 9.46 -6.97
N SER A 65 18.47 8.16 -7.21
CA SER A 65 17.42 7.34 -6.61
C SER A 65 17.61 7.38 -5.09
N THR A 66 16.78 8.15 -4.39
CA THR A 66 16.70 8.09 -2.94
C THR A 66 16.40 6.64 -2.53
N LYS A 67 17.14 6.13 -1.54
CA LYS A 67 16.92 4.76 -1.05
C LYS A 67 15.48 4.64 -0.53
N PRO A 68 14.71 3.62 -0.94
CA PRO A 68 13.32 3.51 -0.56
C PRO A 68 13.19 2.92 0.86
N ILE A 69 13.65 3.66 1.87
CA ILE A 69 13.88 3.18 3.24
C ILE A 69 12.60 2.64 3.88
N GLU A 70 11.47 3.33 3.69
CA GLU A 70 10.20 2.93 4.29
C GLU A 70 9.65 1.67 3.63
N TRP A 71 9.83 1.53 2.31
CA TRP A 71 9.54 0.28 1.62
C TRP A 71 10.44 -0.86 2.12
N LEU A 72 11.74 -0.63 2.32
CA LEU A 72 12.66 -1.66 2.82
C LEU A 72 12.28 -2.17 4.22
N LYS A 73 11.79 -1.28 5.11
CA LYS A 73 11.28 -1.67 6.43
C LYS A 73 10.05 -2.57 6.30
N LEU A 74 9.11 -2.19 5.42
CA LEU A 74 7.92 -2.98 5.14
C LEU A 74 8.29 -4.34 4.53
N GLU A 75 9.16 -4.33 3.52
CA GLU A 75 9.69 -5.50 2.83
C GLU A 75 10.37 -6.48 3.79
N LYS A 76 11.16 -5.98 4.76
CA LYS A 76 11.77 -6.82 5.80
C LYS A 76 10.71 -7.54 6.65
N LYS A 77 9.66 -6.84 7.08
CA LYS A 77 8.54 -7.42 7.86
C LYS A 77 7.77 -8.45 7.05
N ILE A 78 7.48 -8.14 5.78
CA ILE A 78 6.84 -9.09 4.86
C ILE A 78 7.74 -10.31 4.72
N LYS A 79 9.01 -10.17 4.33
CA LYS A 79 9.92 -11.32 4.08
C LYS A 79 10.16 -12.19 5.32
N GLY A 80 10.24 -11.58 6.50
CA GLY A 80 10.43 -12.27 7.79
C GLY A 80 9.22 -13.07 8.27
N SER A 81 8.04 -12.80 7.75
CA SER A 81 6.79 -13.47 8.15
C SER A 81 6.53 -14.77 7.39
N ARG A 82 5.86 -15.71 8.08
CA ARG A 82 5.34 -16.96 7.51
C ARG A 82 3.87 -16.83 7.11
N GLU A 83 3.16 -15.92 7.77
CA GLU A 83 1.76 -15.55 7.61
C GLU A 83 1.46 -14.86 6.27
N THR A 84 0.18 -14.77 5.93
CA THR A 84 -0.30 -13.99 4.80
C THR A 84 -0.19 -12.50 5.11
N ALA A 85 0.64 -11.78 4.37
CA ALA A 85 0.82 -10.36 4.60
C ALA A 85 -0.26 -9.54 3.89
N ILE A 86 -0.81 -8.54 4.57
CA ILE A 86 -1.75 -7.56 4.02
C ILE A 86 -1.05 -6.21 4.05
N ILE A 87 -1.02 -5.51 2.91
CA ILE A 87 -0.58 -4.11 2.82
C ILE A 87 -1.66 -3.27 2.17
N SER A 88 -1.81 -2.03 2.62
CA SER A 88 -2.82 -1.13 2.09
C SER A 88 -2.34 0.30 2.00
N SER A 89 -2.54 0.90 0.82
CA SER A 89 -2.35 2.32 0.53
C SER A 89 -2.87 2.64 -0.87
N GLU A 90 -3.65 3.70 -0.97
CA GLU A 90 -4.26 4.31 -2.16
C GLU A 90 -3.20 4.63 -3.19
N PHE A 91 -2.04 5.09 -2.73
CA PHE A 91 -0.90 5.38 -3.59
C PHE A 91 -0.45 4.16 -4.42
N PHE A 92 -0.63 2.90 -3.98
CA PHE A 92 -0.28 1.75 -4.82
C PHE A 92 -1.05 1.72 -6.15
N SER A 93 -2.21 2.37 -6.23
CA SER A 93 -2.99 2.50 -7.47
C SER A 93 -2.36 3.49 -8.47
N GLU A 94 -1.47 4.35 -8.00
CA GLU A 94 -0.79 5.39 -8.78
C GLU A 94 0.55 4.89 -9.38
N ALA A 95 0.90 3.62 -9.15
CA ALA A 95 2.16 3.04 -9.62
C ALA A 95 2.20 2.86 -11.15
N SER A 96 3.30 3.32 -11.79
CA SER A 96 3.54 3.10 -13.22
C SER A 96 3.88 1.63 -13.54
N PRO A 97 3.78 1.18 -14.80
CA PRO A 97 4.17 -0.17 -15.20
C PRO A 97 5.62 -0.54 -14.80
N GLU A 98 6.56 0.41 -14.87
CA GLU A 98 7.95 0.22 -14.46
C GLU A 98 8.05 0.01 -12.94
N GLN A 99 7.28 0.75 -12.16
CA GLN A 99 7.24 0.62 -10.70
C GLN A 99 6.59 -0.68 -10.28
N LEU A 100 5.55 -1.14 -10.98
CA LEU A 100 4.95 -2.45 -10.77
C LEU A 100 5.94 -3.58 -11.07
N LYS A 101 6.80 -3.44 -12.09
CA LYS A 101 7.89 -4.40 -12.35
C LYS A 101 8.89 -4.45 -11.19
N VAL A 102 9.27 -3.30 -10.63
CA VAL A 102 10.15 -3.22 -9.45
C VAL A 102 9.49 -3.81 -8.21
N LEU A 103 8.22 -3.50 -7.98
CA LEU A 103 7.43 -4.05 -6.87
C LEU A 103 7.36 -5.58 -6.99
N LYS A 104 7.02 -6.09 -8.19
CA LYS A 104 6.94 -7.52 -8.50
C LYS A 104 8.28 -8.23 -8.29
N SER A 105 9.40 -7.64 -8.70
CA SER A 105 10.72 -8.26 -8.51
C SER A 105 11.12 -8.35 -7.04
N ARG A 106 10.72 -7.38 -6.20
CA ARG A 106 11.00 -7.39 -4.76
C ARG A 106 10.18 -8.42 -3.97
N ILE A 107 9.00 -8.75 -4.45
CA ILE A 107 8.04 -9.68 -3.81
C ILE A 107 7.90 -11.03 -4.52
N SER A 108 8.78 -11.33 -5.50
CA SER A 108 8.64 -12.45 -6.46
C SER A 108 8.47 -13.84 -5.85
N ASN A 109 8.90 -14.06 -4.61
CA ASN A 109 8.77 -15.34 -3.90
C ASN A 109 7.40 -15.52 -3.21
N ARG A 110 6.38 -14.78 -3.65
CA ARG A 110 5.05 -14.78 -3.04
C ARG A 110 3.93 -14.85 -4.08
N GLU A 111 2.84 -15.51 -3.72
CA GLU A 111 1.58 -15.36 -4.43
C GLU A 111 1.01 -13.98 -4.11
N VAL A 112 0.76 -13.17 -5.14
CA VAL A 112 0.28 -11.80 -4.97
C VAL A 112 -1.19 -11.75 -5.36
N GLN A 113 -2.04 -11.32 -4.43
CA GLN A 113 -3.44 -11.02 -4.67
C GLN A 113 -3.64 -9.50 -4.54
N VAL A 114 -4.26 -8.89 -5.54
CA VAL A 114 -4.61 -7.47 -5.50
C VAL A 114 -6.12 -7.35 -5.29
N ILE A 115 -6.53 -6.65 -4.25
CA ILE A 115 -7.94 -6.43 -3.91
C ILE A 115 -8.23 -4.93 -4.07
N PHE A 116 -9.28 -4.59 -4.80
CA PHE A 116 -9.77 -3.22 -4.90
C PHE A 116 -11.09 -3.10 -4.13
N THR A 117 -11.24 -2.02 -3.38
CA THR A 117 -12.53 -1.58 -2.86
C THR A 117 -13.11 -0.56 -3.82
N TRP A 118 -14.40 -0.70 -4.12
CA TRP A 118 -15.14 0.22 -4.99
C TRP A 118 -16.35 0.76 -4.25
N ARG A 119 -16.67 2.04 -4.44
CA ARG A 119 -17.87 2.69 -3.91
C ARG A 119 -18.69 3.25 -5.08
N PRO A 120 -20.03 3.08 -5.10
CA PRO A 120 -20.84 3.63 -6.19
C PRO A 120 -20.69 5.16 -6.30
N LEU A 121 -20.55 5.64 -7.54
CA LEU A 121 -20.30 7.04 -7.89
C LEU A 121 -21.25 8.07 -7.22
N PRO A 122 -22.57 7.82 -7.10
CA PRO A 122 -23.48 8.76 -6.44
C PRO A 122 -23.09 9.09 -4.99
N PHE A 123 -22.53 8.13 -4.25
CA PHE A 123 -22.07 8.35 -2.88
C PHE A 123 -20.68 9.01 -2.81
N MET A 124 -19.88 8.91 -3.88
CA MET A 124 -18.59 9.60 -3.95
C MET A 124 -18.76 11.10 -4.19
N LEU A 125 -19.74 11.51 -5.01
CA LEU A 125 -20.02 12.92 -5.31
C LEU A 125 -20.43 13.69 -4.05
N ALA A 126 -21.35 13.15 -3.26
CA ALA A 126 -21.76 13.75 -1.99
C ALA A 126 -20.58 13.88 -1.00
N SER A 127 -19.74 12.84 -0.91
CA SER A 127 -18.56 12.85 -0.03
C SER A 127 -17.48 13.84 -0.49
N SER A 128 -17.29 14.02 -1.80
CA SER A 128 -16.33 14.98 -2.36
C SER A 128 -16.81 16.42 -2.15
N TYR A 129 -18.10 16.68 -2.39
CA TYR A 129 -18.74 17.99 -2.17
C TYR A 129 -18.67 18.43 -0.71
N GLN A 130 -18.98 17.54 0.25
CA GLN A 130 -18.87 17.85 1.68
C GLN A 130 -17.45 18.20 2.12
N GLN A 131 -16.42 17.64 1.48
CA GLN A 131 -15.04 18.01 1.79
C GLN A 131 -14.65 19.37 1.23
N TYR A 132 -15.23 19.78 0.09
CA TYR A 132 -15.00 21.09 -0.52
C TYR A 132 -15.65 22.24 0.25
N LEU A 133 -16.67 21.95 1.05
CA LEU A 133 -17.37 22.94 1.88
C LEU A 133 -16.75 23.15 3.27
N LYS A 134 -15.66 22.43 3.61
CA LYS A 134 -14.91 22.60 4.84
C LYS A 134 -13.69 23.49 4.66
#